data_AF-A0A9D1K563-F1
#
_entry.id   AF-A0A9D1K563-F1
#
_cell.length_a   1.000
_cell.length_b   1.000
_cell.length_c   1.000
_cell.angle_alpha   90.00
_cell.angle_beta   90.00
_cell.angle_gamma   90.00
#
_symmetry.space_group_name_H-M   'P 1'
#
loop_
_entity.id
_entity.type
_entity.pdbx_description
1 polymer ?
#
loop_
_entity_poly.entity_id
_entity_poly.type
_entity_poly.pdbx_seq_one_letter_code
_entity_poly.pdbx_strand_id
1 'polypeptide(L)'
;MVYSIQNNVAYINGNKGIYDGKINDNSVRYGRNAAANNFEYLKKLGGKRSESTDTFNYSDKNYGNLLKTKLIEASSEKLIQETDDFLNSLPPLEFEYQYMPDGANGKNIDKMALLGAAFEEMGKKISIPVQELTEKLKKSFQNADASAFDINKDGKVDNAEYSTSILVSDMLSKGEELEASKIDGKINNNGLYKNLSYINANNFAAASKNLTDIYNAYNLGEAQKAFEANANNILDIKA
;
A
#
# COMPACT_ATOMS: atom_id res chain seq x y z
N MET A 1 -10.72 -10.65 10.15
CA MET A 1 -9.81 -10.78 9.00
C MET A 1 -9.88 -9.49 8.23
N VAL A 2 -8.74 -8.99 7.78
CA VAL A 2 -8.53 -7.61 7.30
C VAL A 2 -8.79 -7.46 5.80
N TYR A 3 -9.04 -8.60 5.14
CA TYR A 3 -9.38 -8.79 3.74
C TYR A 3 -10.14 -10.11 3.58
N SER A 4 -10.84 -10.28 2.46
CA SER A 4 -11.43 -11.56 2.04
C SER A 4 -10.68 -12.14 0.85
N ILE A 5 -10.74 -13.45 0.65
CA ILE A 5 -10.13 -14.12 -0.51
C ILE A 5 -11.23 -14.71 -1.38
N GLN A 6 -11.20 -14.42 -2.68
CA GLN A 6 -12.06 -15.06 -3.66
C GLN A 6 -11.29 -15.23 -4.97
N ASN A 7 -11.36 -16.42 -5.57
CA ASN A 7 -10.68 -16.74 -6.84
C ASN A 7 -9.17 -16.41 -6.84
N ASN A 8 -8.47 -16.71 -5.74
CA ASN A 8 -7.05 -16.40 -5.56
C ASN A 8 -6.70 -14.90 -5.66
N VAL A 9 -7.66 -14.02 -5.33
CA VAL A 9 -7.47 -12.57 -5.20
C VAL A 9 -7.85 -12.14 -3.79
N ALA A 10 -7.02 -11.31 -3.17
CA ALA A 10 -7.32 -10.67 -1.89
C ALA A 10 -8.11 -9.36 -2.10
N TYR A 11 -9.26 -9.23 -1.46
CA TYR A 11 -10.09 -8.03 -1.49
C TYR A 11 -9.97 -7.28 -0.17
N ILE A 12 -9.39 -6.09 -0.23
CA ILE A 12 -9.00 -5.28 0.91
C ILE A 12 -9.84 -3.99 0.88
N ASN A 13 -10.56 -3.68 1.96
CA ASN A 13 -11.43 -2.50 2.02
C ASN A 13 -11.41 -1.84 3.40
N GLY A 14 -12.12 -0.71 3.51
CA GLY A 14 -12.16 0.15 4.71
C GLY A 14 -13.34 -0.09 5.66
N ASN A 15 -14.20 -1.08 5.38
CA ASN A 15 -15.46 -1.25 6.11
C ASN A 15 -15.28 -1.53 7.60
N LYS A 16 -14.16 -2.16 7.96
CA LYS A 16 -13.76 -2.44 9.34
C LYS A 16 -12.26 -2.28 9.49
N GLY A 17 -11.80 -1.92 10.67
CA GLY A 17 -10.38 -1.82 10.97
C GLY A 17 -10.08 -1.14 12.30
N ILE A 18 -8.82 -0.75 12.46
CA ILE A 18 -8.32 -0.22 13.73
C ILE A 18 -8.94 1.13 14.14
N TYR A 19 -9.60 1.82 13.20
CA TYR A 19 -10.20 3.14 13.38
C TYR A 19 -11.70 3.09 13.74
N ASP A 20 -12.28 1.89 13.83
CA ASP A 20 -13.68 1.68 14.21
C ASP A 20 -13.98 2.27 15.59
N GLY A 21 -15.00 3.14 15.65
CA GLY A 21 -15.39 3.86 16.87
C GLY A 21 -14.43 4.96 17.33
N LYS A 22 -13.34 5.21 16.60
CA LYS A 22 -12.32 6.22 16.95
C LYS A 22 -12.36 7.43 16.01
N ILE A 23 -12.65 7.20 14.73
CA ILE A 23 -12.85 8.25 13.73
C ILE A 23 -14.34 8.44 13.46
N ASN A 24 -14.82 9.68 13.60
CA ASN A 24 -16.23 10.05 13.52
C ASN A 24 -16.71 10.18 12.07
N ASP A 25 -15.89 10.73 11.19
CA ASP A 25 -16.17 10.82 9.76
C ASP A 25 -16.07 9.42 9.14
N ASN A 26 -17.19 8.95 8.59
CA ASN A 26 -17.30 7.60 8.03
C ASN A 26 -16.36 7.40 6.83
N SER A 27 -16.21 8.42 5.99
CA SER A 27 -15.37 8.37 4.80
C SER A 27 -13.90 8.38 5.18
N VAL A 28 -13.49 9.29 6.08
CA VAL A 28 -12.10 9.30 6.58
C VAL A 28 -11.76 7.98 7.27
N ARG A 29 -12.66 7.47 8.11
CA ARG A 29 -12.48 6.17 8.76
C ARG A 29 -12.30 5.05 7.75
N TYR A 30 -13.13 5.03 6.70
CA TYR A 30 -13.03 4.04 5.64
C TYR A 30 -11.66 4.09 4.96
N GLY A 31 -11.24 5.26 4.48
CA GLY A 31 -9.96 5.41 3.79
C GLY A 31 -8.77 4.99 4.64
N ARG A 32 -8.74 5.43 5.91
CA ARG A 32 -7.68 5.07 6.86
C ARG A 32 -7.67 3.58 7.19
N ASN A 33 -8.84 2.98 7.41
CA ASN A 33 -8.96 1.52 7.58
C ASN A 33 -8.44 0.80 6.34
N ALA A 34 -8.85 1.21 5.14
CA ALA A 34 -8.49 0.54 3.90
C ALA A 34 -6.95 0.50 3.70
N ALA A 35 -6.29 1.64 3.89
CA ALA A 35 -4.82 1.74 3.80
C ALA A 35 -4.10 0.93 4.89
N ALA A 36 -4.54 1.02 6.14
CA ALA A 36 -3.98 0.24 7.24
C ALA A 36 -4.16 -1.28 7.00
N ASN A 37 -5.32 -1.66 6.47
CA ASN A 37 -5.65 -3.04 6.13
C ASN A 37 -4.75 -3.56 5.00
N ASN A 38 -4.49 -2.72 3.98
CA ASN A 38 -3.55 -3.03 2.90
C ASN A 38 -2.12 -3.20 3.42
N PHE A 39 -1.68 -2.36 4.35
CA PHE A 39 -0.37 -2.52 4.99
C PHE A 39 -0.24 -3.82 5.79
N GLU A 40 -1.29 -4.22 6.52
CA GLU A 40 -1.28 -5.51 7.21
C GLU A 40 -1.20 -6.68 6.21
N TYR A 41 -1.93 -6.59 5.10
CA TYR A 41 -1.86 -7.57 4.02
C TYR A 41 -0.46 -7.66 3.40
N LEU A 42 0.15 -6.53 3.02
CA LEU A 42 1.50 -6.49 2.45
C LEU A 42 2.56 -7.00 3.44
N LYS A 43 2.38 -6.73 4.74
CA LYS A 43 3.25 -7.26 5.80
C LYS A 43 3.16 -8.78 5.92
N LYS A 44 1.97 -9.37 5.73
CA LYS A 44 1.79 -10.84 5.70
C LYS A 44 2.42 -11.44 4.45
N LEU A 45 2.28 -10.79 3.29
CA LEU A 45 2.95 -11.20 2.05
C LEU A 45 4.48 -11.20 2.16
N GLY A 46 5.06 -10.21 2.84
CA GLY A 46 6.50 -10.12 3.03
C GLY A 46 7.10 -11.25 3.87
N GLY A 47 6.26 -12.04 4.56
CA GLY A 47 6.65 -13.11 5.47
C GLY A 47 7.39 -12.61 6.72
N LYS A 48 7.33 -13.37 7.82
CA LYS A 48 8.42 -13.32 8.80
C LYS A 48 9.56 -14.12 8.19
N ARG A 49 10.75 -13.53 8.00
CA ARG A 49 11.95 -14.34 7.72
C ARG A 49 12.03 -15.39 8.83
N SER A 50 12.11 -16.67 8.45
CA SER A 50 12.44 -17.73 9.38
C SER A 50 13.78 -17.36 10.03
N GLU A 51 13.78 -17.09 11.32
CA GLU A 51 15.02 -17.08 12.10
C GLU A 51 15.50 -18.53 12.11
N SER A 52 16.53 -18.85 11.34
CA SER A 52 17.12 -20.18 11.34
C SER A 52 17.54 -20.53 12.77
N THR A 53 16.77 -21.38 13.45
CA THR A 53 17.14 -21.91 14.76
C THR A 53 18.12 -23.07 14.57
N ASP A 54 19.38 -22.76 14.25
CA ASP A 54 20.44 -23.76 14.22
C ASP A 54 21.46 -23.52 15.33
N THR A 55 21.28 -24.24 16.43
CA THR A 55 22.35 -24.55 17.38
C THR A 55 22.37 -26.05 17.59
N PHE A 56 23.23 -26.77 16.86
CA PHE A 56 23.45 -28.21 17.04
C PHE A 56 24.95 -28.54 17.16
N ASN A 57 25.31 -29.38 18.14
CA ASN A 57 26.69 -29.62 18.61
C ASN A 57 27.23 -31.01 18.19
N TYR A 58 28.54 -31.09 17.90
CA TYR A 58 29.13 -31.99 16.87
C TYR A 58 29.88 -33.24 17.38
N SER A 59 29.49 -33.88 18.49
CA SER A 59 30.41 -34.77 19.22
C SER A 59 30.10 -36.28 19.30
N ASP A 60 29.45 -36.92 18.31
CA ASP A 60 29.24 -38.38 18.33
C ASP A 60 29.88 -39.14 17.15
N LYS A 61 30.61 -40.24 17.45
CA LYS A 61 31.51 -40.92 16.47
C LYS A 61 30.84 -41.88 15.49
N ASN A 62 29.54 -42.15 15.62
CA ASN A 62 28.72 -42.87 14.62
C ASN A 62 27.67 -41.96 13.94
N TYR A 63 27.79 -40.65 14.15
CA TYR A 63 26.84 -39.63 13.73
C TYR A 63 26.78 -39.49 12.20
N GLY A 64 27.91 -39.57 11.49
CA GLY A 64 28.00 -39.22 10.07
C GLY A 64 27.09 -40.00 9.10
N ASN A 65 26.86 -41.30 9.33
CA ASN A 65 26.04 -42.13 8.43
C ASN A 65 24.55 -42.19 8.84
N LEU A 66 24.26 -42.15 10.15
CA LEU A 66 22.88 -42.10 10.64
C LEU A 66 22.27 -40.70 10.43
N LEU A 67 23.07 -39.63 10.56
CA LEU A 67 22.64 -38.29 10.17
C LEU A 67 22.45 -38.19 8.68
N LYS A 68 23.39 -38.63 7.83
CA LYS A 68 23.18 -38.48 6.38
C LYS A 68 21.83 -39.06 5.93
N THR A 69 21.45 -40.22 6.44
CA THR A 69 20.19 -40.89 6.08
C THR A 69 18.98 -40.16 6.67
N LYS A 70 18.95 -39.88 7.98
CA LYS A 70 17.84 -39.17 8.63
C LYS A 70 17.75 -37.68 8.27
N LEU A 71 18.86 -37.03 7.94
CA LEU A 71 18.91 -35.64 7.51
C LEU A 71 18.41 -35.52 6.08
N ILE A 72 18.72 -36.46 5.18
CA ILE A 72 18.16 -36.46 3.81
C ILE A 72 16.64 -36.69 3.84
N GLU A 73 16.17 -37.65 4.65
CA GLU A 73 14.74 -37.98 4.81
C GLU A 73 13.96 -36.90 5.59
N ALA A 74 14.48 -36.43 6.73
CA ALA A 74 13.79 -35.48 7.59
C ALA A 74 14.02 -34.01 7.24
N SER A 75 15.10 -33.63 6.54
CA SER A 75 15.25 -32.23 6.11
C SER A 75 14.45 -31.96 4.85
N SER A 76 14.42 -32.86 3.87
CA SER A 76 13.71 -32.56 2.62
C SER A 76 12.20 -32.52 2.81
N GLU A 77 11.58 -33.55 3.40
CA GLU A 77 10.11 -33.59 3.56
C GLU A 77 9.61 -32.57 4.59
N LYS A 78 10.34 -32.38 5.69
CA LYS A 78 9.98 -31.36 6.68
C LYS A 78 10.20 -29.95 6.15
N LEU A 79 11.31 -29.68 5.44
CA LEU A 79 11.51 -28.38 4.80
C LEU A 79 10.50 -28.15 3.68
N ILE A 80 10.15 -29.19 2.90
CA ILE A 80 9.08 -29.10 1.89
C ILE A 80 7.76 -28.80 2.58
N GLN A 81 7.39 -29.51 3.64
CA GLN A 81 6.14 -29.26 4.38
C GLN A 81 6.14 -27.90 5.07
N GLU A 82 7.23 -27.47 5.70
CA GLU A 82 7.35 -26.13 6.29
C GLU A 82 7.34 -25.05 5.22
N THR A 83 7.89 -25.32 4.03
CA THR A 83 7.82 -24.43 2.86
C THR A 83 6.41 -24.38 2.31
N ASP A 84 5.73 -25.51 2.17
CA ASP A 84 4.36 -25.62 1.67
C ASP A 84 3.38 -24.98 2.67
N ASP A 85 3.52 -25.23 3.96
CA ASP A 85 2.75 -24.59 5.02
C ASP A 85 3.00 -23.07 5.03
N PHE A 86 4.24 -22.63 4.85
CA PHE A 86 4.58 -21.22 4.70
C PHE A 86 3.94 -20.61 3.45
N LEU A 87 4.13 -21.22 2.27
CA LEU A 87 3.57 -20.76 1.00
C LEU A 87 2.03 -20.73 1.04
N ASN A 88 1.40 -21.74 1.64
CA ASN A 88 -0.05 -21.81 1.85
C ASN A 88 -0.54 -20.81 2.92
N SER A 89 0.33 -20.35 3.82
CA SER A 89 0.00 -19.31 4.80
C SER A 89 0.07 -17.89 4.22
N LEU A 90 0.79 -17.70 3.12
CA LEU A 90 0.86 -16.40 2.44
C LEU A 90 -0.51 -16.10 1.82
N PRO A 91 -1.01 -14.87 1.96
CA PRO A 91 -2.18 -14.48 1.20
C PRO A 91 -1.86 -14.48 -0.30
N PRO A 92 -2.89 -14.45 -1.18
CA PRO A 92 -2.68 -14.41 -2.62
C PRO A 92 -1.78 -13.23 -3.02
N LEU A 93 -1.04 -13.34 -4.13
CA LEU A 93 -0.22 -12.23 -4.62
C LEU A 93 -1.07 -11.12 -5.27
N GLU A 94 -2.16 -11.52 -5.93
CA GLU A 94 -3.11 -10.61 -6.56
C GLU A 94 -4.06 -10.01 -5.53
N PHE A 95 -4.33 -8.71 -5.65
CA PHE A 95 -5.27 -8.02 -4.80
C PHE A 95 -6.06 -6.93 -5.50
N GLU A 96 -7.17 -6.58 -4.84
CA GLU A 96 -7.95 -5.37 -5.04
C GLU A 96 -7.96 -4.58 -3.73
N TYR A 97 -7.39 -3.39 -3.77
CA TYR A 97 -7.35 -2.42 -2.67
C TYR A 97 -8.39 -1.33 -2.94
N GLN A 98 -9.50 -1.40 -2.21
CA GLN A 98 -10.60 -0.46 -2.30
C GLN A 98 -10.44 0.68 -1.28
N TYR A 99 -9.92 1.82 -1.74
CA TYR A 99 -9.54 2.96 -0.89
C TYR A 99 -10.69 3.95 -0.65
N MET A 100 -11.81 3.82 -1.37
CA MET A 100 -13.04 4.56 -1.10
C MET A 100 -14.30 3.67 -1.16
N PRO A 101 -15.41 4.04 -0.49
CA PRO A 101 -16.64 3.26 -0.50
C PRO A 101 -17.23 3.07 -1.91
N ASP A 102 -18.07 2.05 -2.06
CA ASP A 102 -18.80 1.80 -3.31
C ASP A 102 -19.67 2.99 -3.72
N GLY A 103 -19.82 3.18 -5.03
CA GLY A 103 -20.62 4.26 -5.62
C GLY A 103 -19.80 5.48 -6.05
N ALA A 104 -18.54 5.55 -5.64
CA ALA A 104 -17.61 6.50 -6.20
C ALA A 104 -17.29 6.17 -7.67
N ASN A 105 -17.12 7.21 -8.47
CA ASN A 105 -16.72 7.12 -9.87
C ASN A 105 -15.97 8.38 -10.28
N GLY A 106 -15.33 8.38 -11.44
CA GLY A 106 -14.59 9.53 -11.97
C GLY A 106 -15.24 10.91 -11.93
N LYS A 107 -16.57 11.00 -11.77
CA LYS A 107 -17.26 12.30 -11.59
C LYS A 107 -17.48 12.64 -10.11
N ASN A 108 -17.68 11.63 -9.28
CA ASN A 108 -17.98 11.76 -7.86
C ASN A 108 -17.04 10.85 -7.08
N ILE A 109 -15.90 11.39 -6.68
CA ILE A 109 -14.97 10.69 -5.78
C ILE A 109 -15.28 11.05 -4.32
N ASP A 110 -15.07 10.09 -3.41
CA ASP A 110 -15.09 10.38 -1.97
C ASP A 110 -13.73 10.94 -1.55
N LYS A 111 -13.63 12.27 -1.54
CA LYS A 111 -12.38 12.98 -1.22
C LYS A 111 -11.93 12.75 0.22
N MET A 112 -12.86 12.56 1.16
CA MET A 112 -12.53 12.33 2.56
C MET A 112 -11.94 10.93 2.77
N ALA A 113 -12.49 9.92 2.09
CA ALA A 113 -11.89 8.59 2.06
C ALA A 113 -10.52 8.61 1.37
N LEU A 114 -10.40 9.27 0.22
CA LEU A 114 -9.14 9.43 -0.49
C LEU A 114 -8.05 10.07 0.39
N LEU A 115 -8.36 11.21 1.04
CA LEU A 115 -7.42 11.90 1.93
C LEU A 115 -7.12 11.09 3.19
N GLY A 116 -8.07 10.30 3.69
CA GLY A 116 -7.84 9.36 4.78
C GLY A 116 -6.84 8.26 4.39
N ALA A 117 -7.02 7.64 3.21
CA ALA A 117 -6.11 6.64 2.68
C ALA A 117 -4.69 7.23 2.49
N ALA A 118 -4.59 8.39 1.84
CA ALA A 118 -3.34 9.10 1.62
C ALA A 118 -2.62 9.44 2.94
N PHE A 119 -3.35 9.95 3.94
CA PHE A 119 -2.80 10.27 5.26
C PHE A 119 -2.16 9.04 5.92
N GLU A 120 -2.86 7.90 5.86
CA GLU A 120 -2.35 6.63 6.39
C GLU A 120 -1.12 6.15 5.60
N GLU A 121 -1.16 6.22 4.26
CA GLU A 121 -0.06 5.79 3.38
C GLU A 121 1.23 6.60 3.55
N MET A 122 1.06 7.89 3.85
CA MET A 122 2.08 8.85 4.23
C MET A 122 2.65 8.62 5.64
N GLY A 123 2.16 7.62 6.37
CA GLY A 123 2.61 7.35 7.73
C GLY A 123 2.04 8.35 8.74
N LYS A 124 0.79 8.77 8.52
CA LYS A 124 0.01 9.66 9.40
C LYS A 124 0.63 11.05 9.53
N LYS A 125 1.14 11.57 8.41
CA LYS A 125 1.70 12.90 8.27
C LYS A 125 0.85 13.70 7.28
N ILE A 126 0.57 14.96 7.59
CA ILE A 126 -0.12 15.87 6.67
C ILE A 126 0.78 16.30 5.50
N SER A 127 2.09 16.36 5.73
CA SER A 127 3.09 16.69 4.71
C SER A 127 4.36 15.89 4.95
N ILE A 128 5.06 15.50 3.88
CA ILE A 128 6.38 14.85 3.94
C ILE A 128 7.35 15.65 3.06
N PRO A 129 8.60 15.94 3.50
CA PRO A 129 9.61 16.51 2.60
C PRO A 129 9.80 15.67 1.34
N VAL A 130 9.89 16.29 0.17
CA VAL A 130 10.08 15.59 -1.12
C VAL A 130 11.25 14.61 -1.05
N GLN A 131 12.37 15.02 -0.45
CA GLN A 131 13.54 14.18 -0.29
C GLN A 131 13.26 12.92 0.56
N GLU A 132 12.50 13.05 1.66
CA GLU A 132 12.14 11.91 2.51
C GLU A 132 11.26 10.92 1.74
N LEU A 133 10.27 11.41 0.98
CA LEU A 133 9.40 10.55 0.17
C LEU A 133 10.18 9.87 -0.97
N THR A 134 11.06 10.59 -1.66
CA THR A 134 11.95 10.03 -2.69
C THR A 134 12.79 8.88 -2.14
N GLU A 135 13.43 9.06 -0.99
CA GLU A 135 14.26 8.01 -0.38
C GLU A 135 13.42 6.81 0.09
N LYS A 136 12.17 7.02 0.54
CA LYS A 136 11.23 5.93 0.83
C LYS A 136 10.90 5.13 -0.42
N LEU A 137 10.59 5.79 -1.53
CA LEU A 137 10.23 5.14 -2.80
C LEU A 137 11.41 4.40 -3.44
N LYS A 138 12.62 4.95 -3.34
CA LYS A 138 13.85 4.34 -3.86
C LYS A 138 14.17 2.96 -3.27
N LYS A 139 13.67 2.64 -2.07
CA LYS A 139 13.78 1.29 -1.49
C LYS A 139 13.09 0.22 -2.33
N SER A 140 12.09 0.61 -3.12
CA SER A 140 11.31 -0.29 -3.98
C SER A 140 11.55 0.00 -5.47
N PHE A 141 11.88 1.22 -5.85
CA PHE A 141 12.09 1.63 -7.24
C PHE A 141 13.25 2.64 -7.36
N GLN A 142 14.42 2.18 -7.80
CA GLN A 142 15.69 2.94 -7.76
C GLN A 142 15.63 4.32 -8.43
N ASN A 143 14.82 4.47 -9.49
CA ASN A 143 14.69 5.70 -10.27
C ASN A 143 13.49 6.57 -9.85
N ALA A 144 12.89 6.29 -8.69
CA ALA A 144 11.78 7.08 -8.17
C ALA A 144 12.23 8.53 -7.86
N ASP A 145 11.37 9.46 -8.22
CA ASP A 145 11.50 10.88 -7.88
C ASP A 145 10.13 11.44 -7.47
N ALA A 146 10.00 11.79 -6.19
CA ALA A 146 8.78 12.33 -5.64
C ALA A 146 8.54 13.81 -5.98
N SER A 147 9.49 14.47 -6.64
CA SER A 147 9.38 15.91 -6.94
C SER A 147 8.16 16.25 -7.79
N ALA A 148 7.64 15.29 -8.58
CA ALA A 148 6.45 15.52 -9.40
C ALA A 148 5.17 15.70 -8.57
N PHE A 149 5.17 15.24 -7.31
CA PHE A 149 4.05 15.42 -6.39
C PHE A 149 4.03 16.81 -5.74
N ASP A 150 5.16 17.51 -5.63
CA ASP A 150 5.24 18.86 -5.07
C ASP A 150 4.67 19.87 -6.08
N ILE A 151 3.34 20.00 -6.09
CA ILE A 151 2.59 20.81 -7.05
C ILE A 151 2.77 22.29 -6.72
N ASN A 152 2.80 22.65 -5.44
CA ASN A 152 2.92 24.03 -4.98
C ASN A 152 4.39 24.53 -4.90
N LYS A 153 5.37 23.64 -5.05
CA LYS A 153 6.82 23.90 -5.06
C LYS A 153 7.38 24.40 -3.73
N ASP A 154 6.85 23.92 -2.61
CA ASP A 154 7.31 24.29 -1.27
C ASP A 154 8.38 23.33 -0.69
N GLY A 155 8.77 22.30 -1.45
CA GLY A 155 9.74 21.29 -1.05
C GLY A 155 9.13 20.14 -0.23
N LYS A 156 7.80 20.09 -0.10
CA LYS A 156 7.06 19.02 0.57
C LYS A 156 6.01 18.45 -0.37
N VAL A 157 5.48 17.32 0.04
CA VAL A 157 4.33 16.67 -0.56
C VAL A 157 3.25 16.62 0.50
N ASP A 158 2.19 17.37 0.27
CA ASP A 158 1.01 17.44 1.13
C ASP A 158 0.07 16.26 0.90
N ASN A 159 -0.85 16.03 1.83
CA ASN A 159 -1.81 14.93 1.76
C ASN A 159 -2.65 14.94 0.48
N ALA A 160 -3.15 16.12 0.06
CA ALA A 160 -3.87 16.29 -1.19
C ALA A 160 -3.00 16.00 -2.41
N GLU A 161 -1.74 16.43 -2.38
CA GLU A 161 -0.80 16.20 -3.46
C GLU A 161 -0.49 14.70 -3.59
N TYR A 162 -0.16 14.02 -2.50
CA TYR A 162 0.04 12.57 -2.49
C TYR A 162 -1.21 11.81 -2.95
N SER A 163 -2.40 12.28 -2.59
CA SER A 163 -3.65 11.62 -2.95
C SER A 163 -3.89 11.55 -4.46
N THR A 164 -3.29 12.44 -5.25
CA THR A 164 -3.31 12.33 -6.72
C THR A 164 -2.66 11.04 -7.21
N SER A 165 -1.66 10.51 -6.49
CA SER A 165 -0.99 9.25 -6.81
C SER A 165 -1.89 8.03 -6.64
N ILE A 166 -2.81 8.08 -5.68
CA ILE A 166 -3.82 7.04 -5.44
C ILE A 166 -4.81 7.03 -6.61
N LEU A 167 -5.28 8.21 -7.03
CA LEU A 167 -6.16 8.34 -8.20
C LEU A 167 -5.48 7.87 -9.50
N VAL A 168 -4.19 8.20 -9.69
CA VAL A 168 -3.41 7.70 -10.84
C VAL A 168 -3.29 6.17 -10.81
N SER A 169 -3.03 5.59 -9.63
CA SER A 169 -2.96 4.12 -9.47
C SER A 169 -4.30 3.45 -9.81
N ASP A 170 -5.42 4.07 -9.47
CA ASP A 170 -6.76 3.59 -9.83
C ASP A 170 -6.97 3.59 -11.35
N MET A 171 -6.74 4.74 -12.01
CA MET A 171 -6.84 4.84 -13.48
C MET A 171 -5.98 3.78 -14.20
N LEU A 172 -4.73 3.60 -13.74
CA LEU A 172 -3.78 2.64 -14.31
C LEU A 172 -4.11 1.17 -13.97
N SER A 173 -4.97 0.93 -12.97
CA SER A 173 -5.50 -0.41 -12.69
C SER A 173 -6.42 -0.91 -13.80
N LYS A 174 -7.01 0.00 -14.60
CA LYS A 174 -7.99 -0.30 -15.65
C LYS A 174 -7.44 -0.08 -17.07
N GLY A 175 -6.17 0.29 -17.24
CA GLY A 175 -5.59 0.56 -18.55
C GLY A 175 -4.19 1.15 -18.51
N GLU A 176 -3.76 1.74 -19.63
CA GLU A 176 -2.47 2.45 -19.73
C GLU A 176 -2.64 3.97 -19.74
N GLU A 177 -3.81 4.45 -20.12
CA GLU A 177 -4.12 5.88 -20.21
C GLU A 177 -4.78 6.40 -18.93
N LEU A 178 -4.39 7.63 -18.55
CA LEU A 178 -4.98 8.35 -17.43
C LEU A 178 -6.31 8.95 -17.84
N GLU A 179 -7.40 8.26 -17.49
CA GLU A 179 -8.76 8.70 -17.78
C GLU A 179 -9.57 8.78 -16.49
N ALA A 180 -10.11 9.97 -16.19
CA ALA A 180 -10.93 10.18 -15.00
C ALA A 180 -12.11 9.20 -14.91
N SER A 181 -12.77 8.88 -16.04
CA SER A 181 -13.90 7.94 -16.11
C SER A 181 -13.58 6.52 -15.65
N LYS A 182 -12.29 6.14 -15.55
CA LYS A 182 -11.86 4.82 -15.09
C LYS A 182 -11.76 4.71 -13.57
N ILE A 183 -11.78 5.82 -12.84
CA ILE A 183 -11.76 5.79 -11.37
C ILE A 183 -13.04 5.11 -10.86
N ASP A 184 -12.86 4.04 -10.10
CA ASP A 184 -13.93 3.31 -9.40
C ASP A 184 -13.62 3.06 -7.92
N GLY A 185 -12.52 3.62 -7.41
CA GLY A 185 -12.11 3.51 -6.02
C GLY A 185 -11.30 2.25 -5.70
N LYS A 186 -10.84 1.51 -6.73
CA LYS A 186 -10.18 0.20 -6.56
C LYS A 186 -8.88 0.09 -7.33
N ILE A 187 -7.82 -0.19 -6.59
CA ILE A 187 -6.45 -0.33 -7.12
C ILE A 187 -6.04 -1.80 -7.12
N ASN A 188 -5.44 -2.28 -8.20
CA ASN A 188 -4.83 -3.62 -8.24
C ASN A 188 -3.29 -3.53 -8.33
N ASN A 189 -2.63 -4.69 -8.35
CA ASN A 189 -1.17 -4.79 -8.47
C ASN A 189 -0.61 -3.98 -9.65
N ASN A 190 -1.31 -4.02 -10.80
CA ASN A 190 -0.88 -3.36 -12.03
C ASN A 190 -0.89 -1.83 -11.87
N GLY A 191 -1.95 -1.28 -11.27
CA GLY A 191 -2.06 0.15 -11.02
C GLY A 191 -0.93 0.69 -10.15
N LEU A 192 -0.62 0.02 -9.04
CA LEU A 192 0.49 0.42 -8.17
C LEU A 192 1.85 0.32 -8.87
N TYR A 193 2.11 -0.78 -9.57
CA TYR A 193 3.38 -0.98 -10.27
C TYR A 193 3.58 0.08 -11.37
N LYS A 194 2.55 0.35 -12.16
CA LYS A 194 2.58 1.37 -13.21
C LYS A 194 2.74 2.77 -12.62
N ASN A 195 2.07 3.08 -11.51
CA ASN A 195 2.23 4.37 -10.84
C ASN A 195 3.68 4.58 -10.34
N LEU A 196 4.34 3.55 -9.79
CA LEU A 196 5.76 3.63 -9.42
C LEU A 196 6.67 3.92 -10.63
N SER A 197 6.34 3.34 -11.79
CA SER A 197 7.07 3.59 -13.04
C SER A 197 6.76 4.98 -13.62
N TYR A 198 5.56 5.50 -13.34
CA TYR A 198 5.09 6.82 -13.76
C TYR A 198 5.86 7.94 -13.06
N ILE A 199 6.19 7.77 -11.77
CA ILE A 199 6.94 8.72 -10.93
C ILE A 199 8.47 8.58 -11.07
N ASN A 200 8.92 8.40 -12.32
CA ASN A 200 10.33 8.36 -12.68
C ASN A 200 10.81 9.77 -13.06
N ALA A 201 12.05 10.12 -12.67
CA ALA A 201 12.73 11.36 -13.07
C ALA A 201 12.65 11.65 -14.59
N ASN A 202 12.69 10.61 -15.43
CA ASN A 202 12.62 10.75 -16.89
C ASN A 202 11.23 11.19 -17.40
N ASN A 203 10.19 11.06 -16.60
CA ASN A 203 8.80 11.43 -16.93
C ASN A 203 8.30 12.65 -16.15
N PHE A 204 9.20 13.34 -15.42
CA PHE A 204 8.85 14.39 -14.46
C PHE A 204 7.87 15.44 -15.01
N ALA A 205 8.12 15.98 -16.20
CA ALA A 205 7.29 17.05 -16.77
C ALA A 205 5.85 16.59 -17.07
N ALA A 206 5.69 15.39 -17.64
CA ALA A 206 4.38 14.82 -17.93
C ALA A 206 3.66 14.42 -16.63
N ALA A 207 4.40 13.82 -15.69
CA ALA A 207 3.89 13.44 -14.38
C ALA A 207 3.36 14.66 -13.62
N SER A 208 4.19 15.69 -13.45
CA SER A 208 3.85 16.93 -12.73
C SER A 208 2.61 17.61 -13.34
N LYS A 209 2.52 17.69 -14.67
CA LYS A 209 1.34 18.26 -15.34
C LYS A 209 0.07 17.46 -15.01
N ASN A 210 0.09 16.15 -15.20
CA ASN A 210 -1.11 15.33 -14.99
C ASN A 210 -1.53 15.29 -13.51
N LEU A 211 -0.57 15.25 -12.57
CA LEU A 211 -0.86 15.32 -11.14
C LEU A 211 -1.50 16.68 -10.78
N THR A 212 -0.98 17.77 -11.35
CA THR A 212 -1.58 19.12 -11.21
C THR A 212 -3.00 19.18 -11.78
N ASP A 213 -3.22 18.61 -12.97
CA ASP A 213 -4.54 18.58 -13.61
C ASP A 213 -5.56 17.80 -12.75
N ILE A 214 -5.16 16.64 -12.23
CA ILE A 214 -5.99 15.82 -11.32
C ILE A 214 -6.28 16.58 -10.02
N TYR A 215 -5.26 17.17 -9.41
CA TYR A 215 -5.39 17.95 -8.18
C TYR A 215 -6.44 19.05 -8.32
N ASN A 216 -6.35 19.81 -9.41
CA ASN A 216 -7.26 20.91 -9.71
C ASN A 216 -8.66 20.42 -10.08
N ALA A 217 -8.76 19.38 -10.91
CA ALA A 217 -10.05 18.83 -11.36
C ALA A 217 -10.93 18.36 -10.19
N TYR A 218 -10.32 17.78 -9.16
CA TYR A 218 -11.02 17.33 -7.96
C TYR A 218 -11.01 18.33 -6.80
N ASN A 219 -10.42 19.51 -6.99
CA ASN A 219 -10.32 20.56 -5.96
C ASN A 219 -9.75 20.01 -4.63
N LEU A 220 -8.64 19.28 -4.72
CA LEU A 220 -8.08 18.53 -3.57
C LEU A 220 -7.51 19.45 -2.49
N GLY A 221 -7.04 20.65 -2.86
CA GLY A 221 -6.58 21.65 -1.89
C GLY A 221 -7.67 22.10 -0.92
N GLU A 222 -8.88 22.38 -1.41
CA GLU A 222 -10.01 22.72 -0.54
C GLU A 222 -10.47 21.52 0.29
N ALA A 223 -10.43 20.31 -0.29
CA ALA A 223 -10.74 19.09 0.45
C ALA A 223 -9.76 18.86 1.60
N GLN A 224 -8.45 19.09 1.39
CA GLN A 224 -7.45 18.98 2.46
C GLN A 224 -7.71 19.98 3.59
N LYS A 225 -8.05 21.25 3.28
CA LYS A 225 -8.42 22.22 4.32
C LYS A 225 -9.58 21.72 5.19
N ALA A 226 -10.62 21.14 4.57
CA ALA A 226 -11.75 20.56 5.28
C ALA A 226 -11.33 19.32 6.11
N PHE A 227 -10.44 18.49 5.58
CA PHE A 227 -9.89 17.33 6.28
C PHE A 227 -9.10 17.74 7.54
N GLU A 228 -8.22 18.73 7.43
CA GLU A 228 -7.38 19.23 8.52
C GLU A 228 -8.17 20.00 9.59
N ALA A 229 -9.26 20.67 9.20
CA ALA A 229 -10.11 21.41 10.13
C ALA A 229 -10.76 20.51 11.20
N ASN A 230 -10.93 19.21 10.91
CA ASN A 230 -11.42 18.24 11.88
C ASN A 230 -10.25 17.45 12.50
N ALA A 231 -9.85 17.83 13.71
CA ALA A 231 -8.77 17.17 14.45
C ALA A 231 -8.99 15.65 14.66
N ASN A 232 -10.23 15.17 14.59
CA ASN A 232 -10.51 13.73 14.67
C ASN A 232 -9.96 12.94 13.47
N ASN A 233 -9.85 13.58 12.30
CA ASN A 233 -9.34 12.95 11.07
C ASN A 233 -7.86 12.60 11.19
N ILE A 234 -7.10 13.40 11.92
CA ILE A 234 -5.64 13.32 12.07
C ILE A 234 -5.20 12.58 13.34
N LEU A 235 -6.13 11.95 14.07
CA LEU A 235 -5.79 11.21 15.28
C LEU A 235 -4.79 10.09 14.97
N ASP A 236 -3.61 10.14 15.59
CA ASP A 236 -2.67 9.03 15.57
C ASP A 236 -3.10 7.97 16.58
N ILE A 237 -3.48 6.81 16.05
CA ILE A 237 -3.83 5.63 16.83
C ILE A 237 -2.74 4.61 16.57
N LYS A 238 -1.97 4.28 17.61
CA LYS A 238 -0.99 3.19 17.54
C LYS A 238 -1.73 1.89 17.25
N ALA A 239 -1.29 1.21 16.18
CA ALA A 239 -1.77 -0.12 15.80
C ALA A 239 -1.12 -1.20 16.67
#